data_AF-I2Q4G4-F1
#
_entry.id   AF-I2Q4G4-F1
#
_cell.length_a   1.000
_cell.length_b   1.000
_cell.length_c   1.000
_cell.angle_alpha   90.00
_cell.angle_beta   90.00
_cell.angle_gamma   90.00
#
_symmetry.space_group_name_H-M   'P 1'
#
loop_
_entity.id
_entity.type
_entity.pdbx_description
1 polymer ?
#
loop_
_entity_poly.entity_id
_entity_poly.type
_entity_poly.pdbx_seq_one_letter_code
_entity_poly.pdbx_strand_id
1 'polypeptide(L)'
;MGAKNGNTADVQDKTSKKKLESKYDPKTLRVLIKEGLDAATIMDRMQIKHRQTLKQYILKLISTDRVLYDVRGLYLKDSKRPKVNQQGILKVNLKAHDLGDLEVNEGDEFSVEVIEGKVILTKILP
;
A
#
# COMPACT_ATOMS: atom_id res chain seq x y z
N MET A 1 -0.45 -63.04 11.61
CA MET A 1 -0.53 -62.88 13.08
C MET A 1 0.84 -62.39 13.54
N GLY A 2 1.04 -61.11 13.90
CA GLY A 2 0.91 -60.56 15.27
C GLY A 2 2.17 -60.92 16.09
N ALA A 3 2.92 -60.05 16.77
CA ALA A 3 2.87 -58.62 17.07
C ALA A 3 4.20 -58.17 17.73
N LYS A 4 4.34 -56.84 17.92
CA LYS A 4 5.00 -56.10 19.04
C LYS A 4 6.40 -55.46 18.89
N ASN A 5 6.39 -54.20 19.38
CA ASN A 5 7.43 -53.30 19.93
C ASN A 5 8.27 -52.53 18.90
N GLY A 6 8.40 -51.20 18.93
CA GLY A 6 8.00 -50.15 19.86
C GLY A 6 9.16 -49.14 19.95
N ASN A 7 8.96 -47.86 19.62
CA ASN A 7 9.63 -46.75 20.30
C ASN A 7 9.03 -45.37 19.95
N THR A 8 8.55 -44.75 21.03
CA THR A 8 8.44 -43.35 21.44
C THR A 8 9.07 -42.21 20.62
N ALA A 9 8.30 -41.11 20.61
CA ALA A 9 8.69 -39.69 20.68
C ALA A 9 9.14 -38.96 19.40
N ASP A 10 8.20 -38.19 18.83
CA ASP A 10 8.47 -36.77 18.50
C ASP A 10 7.19 -35.96 18.76
N VAL A 11 7.11 -35.39 19.95
CA VAL A 11 6.10 -34.38 20.30
C VAL A 11 6.52 -33.10 19.58
N GLN A 12 6.07 -32.92 18.34
CA GLN A 12 6.12 -31.61 17.71
C GLN A 12 5.01 -30.74 18.27
N ASP A 13 5.44 -29.95 19.25
CA ASP A 13 4.86 -28.72 19.74
C ASP A 13 4.26 -27.90 18.59
N LYS A 14 2.99 -28.17 18.28
CA LYS A 14 2.14 -27.25 17.56
C LYS A 14 1.80 -26.14 18.54
N THR A 15 2.73 -25.22 18.74
CA THR A 15 2.40 -23.87 19.20
C THR A 15 1.37 -23.31 18.21
N SER A 16 0.11 -23.51 18.58
CA SER A 16 -1.06 -22.94 17.94
C SER A 16 -0.83 -21.44 17.84
N LYS A 17 -0.46 -20.97 16.64
CA LYS A 17 -0.54 -19.56 16.28
C LYS A 17 -1.95 -19.12 16.61
N LYS A 18 -2.11 -18.43 17.74
CA LYS A 18 -3.37 -17.74 18.10
C LYS A 18 -3.78 -16.97 16.86
N LYS A 19 -4.90 -17.37 16.24
CA LYS A 19 -5.52 -16.62 15.16
C LYS A 19 -5.74 -15.22 15.73
N LEU A 20 -4.95 -14.27 15.25
CA LEU A 20 -5.12 -12.86 15.57
C LEU A 20 -6.56 -12.52 15.17
N GLU A 21 -7.45 -12.36 16.15
CA GLU A 21 -8.83 -11.96 15.87
C GLU A 21 -8.79 -10.69 15.02
N SER A 22 -9.46 -10.75 13.88
CA SER A 22 -9.51 -9.64 12.95
C SER A 22 -10.24 -8.50 13.66
N LYS A 23 -9.54 -7.40 13.98
CA LYS A 23 -10.11 -6.15 14.53
C LYS A 23 -11.06 -5.43 13.55
N TYR A 24 -11.62 -6.15 12.58
CA TYR A 24 -12.47 -5.60 11.54
C TYR A 24 -13.89 -5.44 12.07
N ASP A 25 -14.28 -4.20 12.37
CA ASP A 25 -15.65 -3.83 12.68
C ASP A 25 -16.29 -3.09 11.49
N PRO A 26 -17.12 -3.77 10.67
CA PRO A 26 -17.76 -3.16 9.50
C PRO A 26 -18.80 -2.10 9.88
N LYS A 27 -19.45 -2.19 11.05
CA LYS A 27 -20.48 -1.23 11.44
C LYS A 27 -19.84 0.12 11.75
N THR A 28 -18.83 0.10 12.60
CA THR A 28 -18.05 1.31 12.94
C THR A 28 -17.41 1.91 11.69
N LEU A 29 -16.79 1.08 10.84
CA LEU A 29 -16.17 1.56 9.60
C LEU A 29 -17.16 2.30 8.68
N ARG A 30 -18.39 1.78 8.49
CA ARG A 30 -19.43 2.48 7.70
C ARG A 30 -19.78 3.84 8.26
N VAL A 31 -19.95 3.94 9.58
CA VAL A 31 -20.31 5.19 10.25
C VAL A 31 -19.22 6.23 10.02
N LEU A 32 -17.96 5.86 10.29
CA LEU A 32 -16.83 6.77 10.13
C LEU A 32 -16.64 7.26 8.68
N ILE A 33 -16.90 6.40 7.68
CA ILE A 33 -16.87 6.80 6.26
C ILE A 33 -18.03 7.75 5.92
N LYS A 34 -19.24 7.47 6.43
CA LYS A 34 -20.42 8.33 6.21
C LYS A 34 -20.27 9.69 6.88
N GLU A 35 -19.57 9.78 8.00
CA GLU A 35 -19.15 11.03 8.63
C GLU A 35 -18.13 11.82 7.79
N GLY A 36 -17.64 11.26 6.68
CA GLY A 36 -16.69 11.91 5.77
C GLY A 36 -15.27 12.00 6.31
N LEU A 37 -14.92 11.19 7.32
CA LEU A 37 -13.59 11.21 7.93
C LEU A 37 -12.51 10.74 6.95
N ASP A 38 -11.30 11.25 7.13
CA ASP A 38 -10.15 10.85 6.32
C ASP A 38 -9.52 9.55 6.84
N ALA A 39 -8.67 8.95 6.01
CA ALA A 39 -8.02 7.68 6.32
C ALA A 39 -7.17 7.73 7.61
N ALA A 40 -6.53 8.87 7.91
CA ALA A 40 -5.71 9.02 9.11
C ALA A 40 -6.59 8.96 10.38
N THR A 41 -7.70 9.71 10.40
CA THR A 41 -8.63 9.75 11.54
C THR A 41 -9.34 8.40 11.73
N ILE A 42 -9.75 7.74 10.64
CA ILE A 42 -10.35 6.39 10.71
C ILE A 42 -9.35 5.40 11.28
N MET A 43 -8.08 5.46 10.84
CA MET A 43 -7.03 4.59 11.34
C MET A 43 -6.80 4.77 12.84
N ASP A 44 -6.78 6.02 13.33
CA ASP A 44 -6.61 6.31 14.75
C ASP A 44 -7.77 5.78 15.59
N ARG A 45 -9.03 6.12 15.23
CA ARG A 45 -10.23 5.69 15.97
C ARG A 45 -10.39 4.17 16.02
N MET A 46 -10.05 3.47 14.93
CA MET A 46 -10.14 2.02 14.85
C MET A 46 -8.87 1.29 15.29
N GLN A 47 -7.86 2.03 15.80
CA GLN A 47 -6.55 1.50 16.20
C GLN A 47 -5.88 0.65 15.10
N ILE A 48 -6.02 1.08 13.85
CA ILE A 48 -5.42 0.47 12.67
C ILE A 48 -4.02 1.05 12.46
N LYS A 49 -3.00 0.23 12.65
CA LYS A 49 -1.59 0.66 12.55
C LYS A 49 -1.13 0.98 11.13
N HIS A 50 -1.67 0.30 10.12
CA HIS A 50 -1.18 0.39 8.75
C HIS A 50 -2.30 0.69 7.75
N ARG A 51 -2.05 1.62 6.82
CA ARG A 51 -3.02 2.01 5.78
C ARG A 51 -3.43 0.85 4.88
N GLN A 52 -2.55 -0.12 4.66
CA GLN A 52 -2.87 -1.33 3.91
C GLN A 52 -3.98 -2.16 4.60
N THR A 53 -3.99 -2.22 5.94
CA THR A 53 -5.07 -2.88 6.69
C THR A 53 -6.41 -2.17 6.47
N LEU A 54 -6.42 -0.83 6.52
CA LEU A 54 -7.63 -0.06 6.22
C LEU A 54 -8.10 -0.29 4.77
N LYS A 55 -7.20 -0.35 3.79
CA LYS A 55 -7.55 -0.71 2.40
C LYS A 55 -8.23 -2.07 2.31
N GLN A 56 -7.70 -3.09 2.99
CA GLN A 56 -8.31 -4.44 3.01
C GLN A 56 -9.70 -4.43 3.66
N TYR A 57 -9.87 -3.65 4.73
CA TYR A 57 -11.16 -3.51 5.41
C TYR A 57 -12.19 -2.84 4.51
N ILE A 58 -11.81 -1.78 3.79
CA ILE A 58 -12.67 -1.12 2.80
C ILE A 58 -13.03 -2.06 1.65
N LEU A 59 -12.06 -2.81 1.10
CA LEU A 59 -12.35 -3.80 0.05
C LEU A 59 -13.34 -4.87 0.52
N LYS A 60 -13.19 -5.35 1.75
CA LYS A 60 -14.13 -6.30 2.36
C LYS A 60 -15.51 -5.69 2.54
N LEU A 61 -15.58 -4.41 2.91
CA LEU A 61 -16.84 -3.68 3.05
C LEU A 61 -17.55 -3.49 1.70
N ILE A 62 -16.82 -3.05 0.67
CA ILE A 62 -17.32 -2.93 -0.71
C ILE A 62 -17.86 -4.27 -1.22
N SER A 63 -17.12 -5.35 -1.00
CA SER A 63 -17.55 -6.71 -1.38
C SER A 63 -18.85 -7.13 -0.70
N THR A 64 -19.05 -6.72 0.56
CA THR A 64 -20.22 -7.10 1.37
C THR A 64 -21.43 -6.28 0.98
N ASP A 65 -21.24 -4.97 0.87
CA ASP A 65 -22.33 -4.01 0.71
C ASP A 65 -22.65 -3.73 -0.76
N ARG A 66 -21.80 -4.20 -1.69
CA ARG A 66 -21.88 -3.94 -3.15
C ARG A 66 -21.94 -2.45 -3.50
N VAL A 67 -21.34 -1.61 -2.64
CA VAL A 67 -21.28 -0.16 -2.77
C VAL A 67 -19.82 0.29 -2.75
N LEU A 68 -19.47 1.28 -3.58
CA LEU A 68 -18.17 1.92 -3.55
C LEU A 68 -18.09 2.91 -2.39
N TYR A 69 -17.05 2.80 -1.59
CA TYR A 69 -16.73 3.75 -0.52
C TYR A 69 -15.54 4.59 -0.93
N ASP A 70 -15.73 5.91 -0.97
CA ASP A 70 -14.63 6.86 -1.10
C ASP A 70 -14.14 7.28 0.29
N VAL A 71 -12.82 7.20 0.49
CA VAL A 71 -12.18 7.57 1.75
C VAL A 71 -11.01 8.48 1.43
N ARG A 72 -11.16 9.75 1.80
CA ARG A 72 -10.14 10.79 1.59
C ARG A 72 -8.82 10.35 2.21
N GLY A 73 -7.73 10.47 1.44
CA GLY A 73 -6.40 10.10 1.91
C GLY A 73 -6.08 8.60 1.95
N LEU A 74 -7.02 7.71 1.64
CA LEU A 74 -6.79 6.26 1.64
C LEU A 74 -5.94 5.79 0.45
N TYR A 75 -6.24 6.33 -0.71
CA TYR A 75 -5.56 6.03 -1.98
C TYR A 75 -4.54 7.09 -2.36
N LEU A 76 -3.91 7.73 -1.37
CA LEU A 76 -2.67 8.44 -1.60
C LEU A 76 -1.58 7.41 -1.96
N LYS A 77 -1.50 7.08 -3.26
CA LYS A 77 -0.19 7.03 -3.90
C LYS A 77 0.37 8.43 -3.74
N ASP A 78 1.66 8.52 -3.45
CA ASP A 78 2.53 9.67 -3.64
C ASP A 78 3.40 9.86 -2.41
N SER A 79 4.33 8.90 -2.27
CA SER A 79 5.66 9.41 -2.02
C SER A 79 5.97 10.33 -3.20
N LYS A 80 5.99 11.64 -2.97
CA LYS A 80 6.56 12.61 -3.92
C LYS A 80 8.04 12.35 -4.20
N ARG A 81 8.63 11.33 -3.58
CA ARG A 81 10.02 10.92 -3.76
C ARG A 81 10.03 9.80 -4.80
N PRO A 82 10.58 10.03 -6.00
CA PRO A 82 10.89 8.98 -6.95
C PRO A 82 11.69 7.87 -6.27
N LYS A 83 11.44 6.62 -6.67
CA LYS A 83 12.19 5.45 -6.16
C LYS A 83 12.58 4.54 -7.31
N VAL A 84 13.75 3.93 -7.14
CA VAL A 84 14.24 2.88 -8.02
C VAL A 84 13.49 1.58 -7.70
N ASN A 85 13.01 0.88 -8.72
CA ASN A 85 12.38 -0.44 -8.56
C ASN A 85 13.43 -1.58 -8.62
N GLN A 86 12.99 -2.83 -8.46
CA GLN A 86 13.89 -4.00 -8.50
C GLN A 86 14.62 -4.19 -9.84
N GLN A 87 14.13 -3.56 -10.92
CA GLN A 87 14.75 -3.61 -12.25
C GLN A 87 15.75 -2.47 -12.46
N GLY A 88 16.02 -1.65 -11.44
CA GLY A 88 16.90 -0.48 -11.55
C GLY A 88 16.25 0.73 -12.20
N ILE A 89 14.94 0.73 -12.46
CA ILE A 89 14.24 1.83 -13.12
C ILE A 89 13.78 2.86 -12.10
N LEU A 90 14.20 4.11 -12.28
CA LEU A 90 13.67 5.27 -11.56
C LEU A 90 12.37 5.75 -12.22
N LYS A 91 11.25 5.73 -11.47
CA LYS A 91 9.98 6.29 -11.94
C LYS A 91 9.71 7.63 -11.26
N VAL A 92 9.59 8.68 -12.06
CA VAL A 92 9.22 10.03 -11.62
C VAL A 92 7.75 10.28 -11.97
N ASN A 93 6.92 10.60 -10.99
CA ASN A 93 5.55 11.02 -11.24
C ASN A 93 5.55 12.53 -11.52
N LEU A 94 5.65 12.93 -12.79
CA LEU A 94 5.73 14.33 -13.20
C LEU A 94 4.55 15.18 -12.67
N LYS A 95 3.36 14.59 -12.53
CA LYS A 95 2.17 15.27 -11.96
C LYS A 95 2.30 15.61 -10.47
N ALA A 96 3.25 15.01 -9.77
CA ALA A 96 3.49 15.23 -8.34
C ALA A 96 4.55 16.31 -8.07
N HIS A 97 5.13 16.90 -9.12
CA HIS A 97 6.20 17.90 -9.05
C HIS A 97 5.76 19.20 -9.72
N ASP A 98 6.32 20.31 -9.23
CA ASP A 98 6.23 21.60 -9.91
C ASP A 98 7.33 21.65 -10.97
N LEU A 99 6.93 21.72 -12.23
CA LEU A 99 7.83 21.75 -13.39
C LEU A 99 7.99 23.18 -13.95
N GLY A 100 7.38 24.19 -13.32
CA GLY A 100 7.31 25.54 -13.87
C GLY A 100 6.65 25.54 -15.24
N ASP A 101 7.27 26.23 -16.21
CA ASP A 101 6.76 26.37 -17.57
C ASP A 101 7.12 25.19 -18.50
N LEU A 102 7.75 24.13 -17.97
CA LEU A 102 8.16 22.99 -18.78
C LEU A 102 6.96 22.09 -19.10
N GLU A 103 6.50 22.13 -20.36
CA GLU A 103 5.55 21.15 -20.87
C GLU A 103 6.23 19.82 -21.20
N VAL A 104 5.68 18.72 -20.68
CA VAL A 104 6.14 17.35 -20.94
C VAL A 104 4.97 16.51 -21.43
N ASN A 105 5.12 15.95 -22.63
CA ASN A 105 4.14 15.17 -23.36
C ASN A 105 4.64 13.75 -23.62
N GLU A 106 3.72 12.88 -24.03
CA GLU A 106 4.07 11.53 -24.47
C GLU A 106 4.99 11.59 -25.71
N GLY A 107 6.07 10.81 -25.67
CA GLY A 107 7.07 10.77 -26.73
C GLY A 107 8.22 11.76 -26.58
N ASP A 108 8.15 12.70 -25.62
CA ASP A 108 9.28 13.60 -25.35
C ASP A 108 10.51 12.82 -24.85
N GLU A 109 11.67 13.17 -25.38
CA GLU A 109 12.96 12.59 -25.00
C GLU A 109 13.74 13.53 -24.07
N PHE A 110 14.59 12.95 -23.22
CA PHE A 110 15.41 13.67 -22.26
C PHE A 110 16.84 13.15 -22.30
N SER A 111 17.81 14.06 -22.25
CA SER A 111 19.18 13.71 -21.91
C SER A 111 19.32 13.55 -20.40
N VAL A 112 20.27 12.72 -19.97
CA VAL A 112 20.54 12.43 -18.56
C VAL A 112 21.99 12.76 -18.27
N GLU A 113 22.21 13.61 -17.29
CA GLU A 113 23.55 13.96 -16.79
C GLU A 113 23.65 13.75 -15.28
N VAL A 114 24.86 13.46 -14.80
CA VAL A 114 25.15 13.37 -13.37
C VAL A 114 26.21 14.40 -13.01
N ILE A 115 25.82 15.40 -12.23
CA ILE A 115 26.69 16.51 -11.80
C ILE A 115 26.61 16.62 -10.29
N GLU A 116 27.76 16.52 -9.60
CA GLU A 116 27.85 16.65 -8.15
C GLU A 116 26.88 15.72 -7.38
N GLY A 117 26.69 14.50 -7.88
CA GLY A 117 25.77 13.52 -7.29
C GLY A 117 24.28 13.81 -7.53
N LYS A 118 23.94 14.80 -8.36
CA LYS A 118 22.58 15.10 -8.81
C LYS A 118 22.35 14.52 -10.19
N VAL A 119 21.18 13.93 -10.40
CA VAL A 119 20.70 13.55 -11.74
C VAL A 119 19.96 14.74 -12.33
N ILE A 120 20.39 15.20 -13.49
CA ILE A 120 19.76 16.29 -14.24
C ILE A 120 19.13 15.69 -15.49
N LEU A 121 17.84 15.98 -15.71
CA LEU A 121 17.09 15.62 -16.90
C LEU A 121 16.85 16.88 -17.72
N THR A 122 17.29 16.89 -18.96
CA THR A 122 17.08 18.03 -19.87
C THR A 122 16.25 17.56 -21.04
N LYS A 123 15.08 18.17 -21.26
CA LYS A 123 14.21 17.84 -22.39
C LYS A 123 14.96 18.13 -23.69
N ILE A 124 14.99 17.16 -24.59
CA ILE A 124 15.57 17.32 -25.92
C ILE A 124 14.52 18.03 -26.78
N LEU A 125 14.85 19.22 -27.25
CA LEU A 125 14.04 19.93 -28.22
C LEU A 125 14.41 19.44 -29.63
N PRO A 126 13.43 19.16 -30.51
CA PRO A 126 13.70 18.83 -31.90
C PRO A 126 14.33 20.00 -32.68
#